data_AF-A0A378F828-F1
#
_entry.id   AF-A0A378F828-F1
#
_cell.length_a   1.000
_cell.length_b   1.000
_cell.length_c   1.000
_cell.angle_alpha   90.00
_cell.angle_beta   90.00
_cell.angle_gamma   90.00
#
_symmetry.space_group_name_H-M   'P 1'
#
loop_
_entity.id
_entity.type
_entity.pdbx_description
1 polymer ?
#
loop_
_entity_poly.entity_id
_entity_poly.type
_entity_poly.pdbx_seq_one_letter_code
_entity_poly.pdbx_strand_id
1 'polypeptide(L)'
;MSLTNIEQVMPVKLAQALANPLFPALDSALRAGRHIGLDELDNHAFLMDFQDYLEEFYARYNVELIRAPEGFFYLRPRSTTLISRSVLSELDMMVGKILCYLYLSPERLANEGIFYPAGAL
;
A
#
# COMPACT_ATOMS: atom_id res chain seq x y z
N MET A 1 23.42 -33.15 6.29
CA MET A 1 23.43 -33.00 4.81
C MET A 1 22.23 -32.14 4.41
N SER A 2 22.43 -30.83 4.23
CA SER A 2 21.84 -30.10 3.10
C SER A 2 22.64 -28.80 2.94
N LEU A 3 23.47 -28.79 1.90
CA LEU A 3 24.24 -27.65 1.43
C LEU A 3 23.37 -26.89 0.44
N THR A 4 22.60 -25.91 0.91
CA THR A 4 22.03 -24.86 0.04
C THR A 4 21.96 -23.55 0.82
N ASN A 5 23.09 -23.09 1.35
CA ASN A 5 23.27 -21.65 1.53
C ASN A 5 23.56 -21.09 0.14
N ILE A 6 22.52 -21.00 -0.69
CA ILE A 6 22.57 -20.15 -1.87
C ILE A 6 22.66 -18.77 -1.26
N GLU A 7 23.82 -18.14 -1.31
CA GLU A 7 23.95 -16.72 -1.01
C GLU A 7 22.86 -16.02 -1.83
N GLN A 8 21.79 -15.60 -1.16
CA GLN A 8 20.65 -14.99 -1.82
C GLN A 8 21.08 -13.55 -2.12
N VAL A 9 21.87 -13.41 -3.18
CA VAL A 9 22.43 -12.14 -3.61
C VAL A 9 21.27 -11.20 -3.92
N MET A 10 21.31 -10.00 -3.33
CA MET A 10 20.28 -9.00 -3.56
C MET A 10 20.18 -8.69 -5.06
N PRO A 11 18.98 -8.79 -5.67
CA PRO A 11 18.78 -8.40 -7.06
C PRO A 11 19.19 -6.95 -7.29
N VAL A 12 19.87 -6.66 -8.40
CA VAL A 12 20.35 -5.30 -8.72
C VAL A 12 19.20 -4.29 -8.77
N LYS A 13 18.05 -4.67 -9.34
CA LYS A 13 16.85 -3.82 -9.37
C LYS A 13 16.27 -3.56 -7.98
N LEU A 14 16.39 -4.52 -7.06
CA LEU A 14 16.01 -4.28 -5.66
C LEU A 14 16.94 -3.25 -5.02
N ALA A 15 18.26 -3.38 -5.21
CA ALA A 15 19.21 -2.38 -4.71
C ALA A 15 18.94 -0.98 -5.28
N GLN A 16 18.60 -0.89 -6.57
CA GLN A 16 18.20 0.35 -7.23
C GLN A 16 16.91 0.93 -6.63
N ALA A 17 15.90 0.10 -6.37
CA ALA A 17 14.67 0.52 -5.72
C ALA A 17 14.93 1.07 -4.31
N LEU A 18 15.74 0.37 -3.51
CA LEU A 18 16.09 0.77 -2.15
C LEU A 18 16.95 2.05 -2.09
N ALA A 19 17.75 2.29 -3.14
CA ALA A 19 18.55 3.51 -3.27
C ALA A 19 17.76 4.71 -3.82
N ASN A 20 16.52 4.50 -4.29
CA ASN A 20 15.69 5.58 -4.81
C ASN A 20 15.30 6.54 -3.67
N PRO A 21 15.44 7.86 -3.83
CA PRO A 21 15.08 8.85 -2.81
C PRO A 21 13.61 8.78 -2.32
N LEU A 22 12.70 8.25 -3.14
CA LEU A 22 11.29 8.08 -2.76
C LEU A 22 11.09 6.96 -1.74
N PHE A 23 11.95 5.93 -1.76
CA PHE A 23 11.74 4.70 -1.02
C PHE A 23 11.62 4.88 0.51
N PRO A 24 12.44 5.69 1.21
CA PRO A 24 12.35 5.78 2.67
C PRO A 24 11.00 6.32 3.17
N ALA A 25 10.47 7.36 2.52
CA ALA A 25 9.19 7.95 2.88
C ALA A 25 8.03 7.02 2.50
N LEU A 26 8.11 6.42 1.31
CA LEU A 26 7.13 5.47 0.82
C LEU A 26 7.06 4.19 1.68
N ASP A 27 8.20 3.63 2.07
CA ASP A 27 8.29 2.46 2.95
C ASP A 27 7.64 2.74 4.30
N SER A 28 7.96 3.89 4.89
CA SER A 28 7.34 4.31 6.16
C SER A 28 5.82 4.44 6.03
N ALA A 29 5.34 5.03 4.94
CA ALA A 29 3.92 5.20 4.69
C ALA A 29 3.21 3.84 4.49
N LEU A 30 3.79 2.93 3.70
CA LEU A 30 3.26 1.59 3.48
C LEU A 30 3.19 0.79 4.78
N ARG A 31 4.23 0.84 5.62
CA ARG A 31 4.25 0.15 6.92
C ARG A 31 3.28 0.74 7.93
N ALA A 32 2.93 2.02 7.80
CA ALA A 32 1.88 2.66 8.58
C ALA A 32 0.45 2.27 8.11
N GLY A 33 0.33 1.45 7.06
CA GLY A 33 -0.95 1.00 6.50
C GLY A 33 -1.55 1.97 5.48
N ARG A 34 -0.77 2.94 4.96
CA ARG A 34 -1.25 3.85 3.90
C ARG A 34 -1.43 3.09 2.59
N HIS A 35 -2.52 3.39 1.89
CA HIS A 35 -2.76 2.91 0.53
C HIS A 35 -2.26 3.95 -0.47
N ILE A 36 -1.50 3.51 -1.48
CA ILE A 36 -0.88 4.39 -2.49
C ILE A 36 -1.68 4.28 -3.78
N GLY A 37 -2.46 5.32 -4.08
CA GLY A 37 -3.33 5.39 -5.25
C GLY A 37 -2.70 6.12 -6.44
N LEU A 38 -3.48 6.29 -7.51
CA LEU A 38 -3.07 6.98 -8.74
C LEU A 38 -2.84 8.48 -8.54
N ASP A 39 -3.42 9.07 -7.49
CA ASP A 39 -3.25 10.49 -7.15
C ASP A 39 -1.82 10.80 -6.67
N GLU A 40 -1.08 9.79 -6.20
CA GLU A 40 0.33 9.88 -5.79
C GLU A 40 1.25 9.42 -6.92
N LEU A 41 1.24 10.13 -8.05
CA LEU A 41 1.89 9.75 -9.31
C LEU A 41 3.31 9.19 -9.18
N ASP A 42 4.21 9.90 -8.48
CA ASP A 42 5.61 9.51 -8.34
C ASP A 42 5.77 8.19 -7.55
N ASN A 43 5.04 8.07 -6.43
CA ASN A 43 5.05 6.87 -5.60
C ASN A 43 4.42 5.68 -6.34
N HIS A 44 3.32 5.93 -7.06
CA HIS A 44 2.60 4.92 -7.81
C HIS A 44 3.45 4.36 -8.96
N ALA A 45 4.06 5.25 -9.76
CA ALA A 45 4.95 4.86 -10.84
C ALA A 45 6.15 4.06 -10.31
N PHE A 46 6.75 4.51 -9.19
CA PHE A 46 7.84 3.78 -8.54
C PHE A 46 7.43 2.37 -8.11
N LEU A 47 6.25 2.20 -7.52
CA LEU A 47 5.74 0.87 -7.12
C LEU A 47 5.46 -0.02 -8.33
N MET A 48 4.95 0.55 -9.43
CA MET A 48 4.73 -0.18 -10.68
C MET A 48 6.04 -0.68 -11.29
N ASP A 49 7.10 0.15 -11.30
CA ASP A 49 8.39 -0.19 -11.93
C ASP A 49 9.16 -1.29 -11.16
N PHE A 50 9.02 -1.33 -9.84
CA PHE A 50 9.76 -2.22 -8.95
C PHE A 50 8.89 -3.25 -8.23
N GLN A 51 7.64 -3.45 -8.66
CA GLN A 51 6.65 -4.28 -7.96
C GLN A 51 7.20 -5.66 -7.56
N ASP A 52 7.70 -6.44 -8.51
CA ASP A 52 8.16 -7.82 -8.28
C ASP A 52 9.26 -7.88 -7.19
N TYR A 53 10.18 -6.89 -7.20
CA TYR A 53 11.29 -6.83 -6.26
C TYR A 53 10.85 -6.35 -4.88
N LEU A 54 9.93 -5.39 -4.84
CA LEU A 54 9.39 -4.89 -3.58
C LEU A 54 8.47 -5.92 -2.93
N GLU A 55 7.78 -6.74 -3.71
CA GLU A 55 7.01 -7.89 -3.22
C GLU A 55 7.93 -8.88 -2.50
N GLU A 56 9.05 -9.28 -3.13
CA GLU A 56 10.05 -10.12 -2.47
C GLU A 56 10.65 -9.45 -1.21
N PHE A 57 10.90 -8.15 -1.28
CA PHE A 57 11.43 -7.37 -0.15
C PHE A 57 10.49 -7.42 1.06
N TYR A 58 9.20 -7.13 0.87
CA TYR A 58 8.19 -7.13 1.93
C TYR A 58 7.82 -8.54 2.39
N ALA A 59 7.93 -9.54 1.52
CA ALA A 59 7.72 -10.94 1.89
C ALA A 59 8.67 -11.40 3.00
N ARG A 60 9.89 -10.84 3.08
CA ARG A 60 10.84 -11.09 4.19
C ARG A 60 10.31 -10.65 5.56
N TYR A 61 9.35 -9.73 5.59
CA TYR A 61 8.67 -9.28 6.81
C TYR A 61 7.35 -10.04 7.06
N ASN A 62 7.07 -11.11 6.31
CA ASN A 62 5.80 -11.82 6.29
C ASN A 62 4.61 -10.89 5.96
N VAL A 63 4.82 -9.99 5.01
CA VAL A 63 3.83 -9.04 4.50
C VAL A 63 3.77 -9.12 2.98
N GLU A 64 2.58 -9.06 2.41
CA GLU A 64 2.39 -9.05 0.96
C GLU A 64 2.22 -7.60 0.47
N LEU A 65 2.95 -7.22 -0.58
CA LEU A 65 2.65 -6.00 -1.33
C LEU A 65 1.56 -6.33 -2.36
N ILE A 66 0.39 -5.72 -2.21
CA ILE A 66 -0.76 -6.02 -3.06
C ILE A 66 -1.11 -4.83 -3.91
N ARG A 67 -1.31 -5.06 -5.21
CA ARG A 67 -2.01 -4.15 -6.11
C ARG A 67 -3.47 -4.59 -6.21
N ALA A 68 -4.38 -3.76 -5.72
CA ALA A 68 -5.81 -3.98 -5.88
C ALA A 68 -6.23 -3.91 -7.36
N PRO A 69 -7.36 -4.53 -7.76
CA PRO A 69 -7.87 -4.40 -9.14
C PRO A 69 -8.15 -2.94 -9.52
N GLU A 70 -8.49 -2.10 -8.54
CA GLU A 70 -8.70 -0.67 -8.72
C GLU A 70 -7.40 0.14 -8.85
N GLY A 71 -6.24 -0.54 -8.86
CA GLY A 71 -4.96 0.03 -9.23
C GLY A 71 -4.11 0.60 -8.10
N PHE A 72 -4.61 0.68 -6.87
CA PHE A 72 -3.83 1.16 -5.71
C PHE A 72 -3.02 0.03 -5.04
N PHE A 73 -1.93 0.41 -4.36
CA PHE A 73 -1.06 -0.50 -3.62
C PHE A 73 -1.27 -0.40 -2.11
N TYR A 74 -1.11 -1.52 -1.39
CA TYR A 74 -1.09 -1.55 0.07
C TYR A 74 -0.35 -2.78 0.59
N LEU A 75 0.06 -2.74 1.86
CA LEU A 75 0.64 -3.90 2.55
C LEU A 75 -0.43 -4.73 3.25
N ARG A 76 -0.48 -6.03 2.95
CA ARG A 76 -1.35 -6.99 3.65
C ARG A 76 -0.50 -7.87 4.58
N PRO A 77 -0.56 -7.64 5.91
CA PRO A 77 0.21 -8.46 6.85
C PRO A 77 -0.35 -9.89 6.94
N ARG A 78 0.54 -10.89 6.94
CA ARG A 78 0.18 -12.27 7.28
C ARG A 78 0.08 -12.45 8.79
N SER A 79 -0.40 -13.60 9.26
CA SER A 79 -0.50 -13.93 10.70
C SER A 79 0.85 -13.91 11.42
N THR A 80 1.95 -14.13 10.69
CA THR A 80 3.34 -14.14 11.19
C THR A 80 4.10 -12.85 10.87
N THR A 81 3.40 -11.76 10.56
CA THR A 81 4.00 -10.45 10.24
C THR A 81 5.04 -10.01 11.27
N LEU A 82 6.19 -9.51 10.80
CA LEU A 82 7.20 -8.85 11.64
C LEU A 82 6.94 -7.35 11.80
N ILE A 83 6.03 -6.79 11.00
CA ILE A 83 5.60 -5.39 11.09
C ILE A 83 4.36 -5.33 12.01
N SER A 84 4.37 -4.37 12.94
CA SER A 84 3.26 -4.12 13.87
C SER A 84 1.94 -3.97 13.13
N ARG A 85 0.93 -4.71 13.58
CA ARG A 85 -0.40 -4.72 12.99
C ARG A 85 -1.41 -4.06 13.91
N SER A 86 -2.28 -3.24 13.33
CA SER A 86 -3.49 -2.70 13.97
C SER A 86 -4.73 -3.16 13.20
N VAL A 87 -5.89 -3.07 13.83
CA VAL A 87 -7.19 -3.38 13.21
C VAL A 87 -8.11 -2.19 13.45
N LEU A 88 -8.87 -1.83 12.41
CA LEU A 88 -9.87 -0.77 12.48
C LEU A 88 -11.04 -1.19 13.38
N SER A 89 -11.62 -0.21 14.09
CA SER A 89 -12.85 -0.46 14.85
C SER A 89 -14.03 -0.69 13.90
N GLU A 90 -15.13 -1.24 14.41
CA GLU A 90 -16.36 -1.39 13.63
C GLU A 90 -16.85 -0.04 13.08
N LEU A 91 -16.74 1.01 13.88
CA LEU A 91 -17.12 2.37 13.47
C LEU A 91 -16.22 2.88 12.34
N ASP A 92 -14.90 2.70 12.44
CA ASP A 92 -13.97 3.08 11.36
C ASP A 92 -14.31 2.34 10.06
N MET A 93 -14.64 1.05 10.17
CA MET A 93 -15.06 0.23 9.04
C MET A 93 -16.39 0.72 8.43
N MET A 94 -17.36 1.14 9.25
CA MET A 94 -18.60 1.74 8.77
C MET A 94 -18.35 3.04 8.03
N VAL A 95 -17.49 3.92 8.56
CA VAL A 95 -17.08 5.16 7.89
C VAL A 95 -16.44 4.85 6.54
N GLY A 96 -15.52 3.88 6.47
CA GLY A 96 -14.91 3.45 5.21
C GLY A 96 -15.92 2.95 4.18
N LYS A 97 -16.93 2.19 4.61
CA LYS A 97 -18.03 1.72 3.72
C LYS A 97 -18.87 2.89 3.21
N ILE A 98 -19.16 3.89 4.04
CA ILE A 98 -19.89 5.09 3.64
C ILE A 98 -19.06 5.90 2.63
N LEU A 99 -17.75 6.07 2.87
CA LEU A 99 -16.85 6.75 1.92
C LEU A 99 -16.84 6.03 0.56
N CYS A 100 -16.82 4.70 0.54
CA CYS A 100 -16.95 3.92 -0.70
C CYS A 100 -18.30 4.15 -1.39
N TYR A 101 -19.39 4.17 -0.63
CA TYR A 101 -20.72 4.47 -1.17
C TYR A 101 -20.79 5.86 -1.80
N LEU A 102 -20.25 6.88 -1.14
CA LEU A 102 -20.16 8.25 -1.68
C LEU A 102 -19.29 8.29 -2.95
N TYR A 103 -18.18 7.55 -2.99
CA TYR A 103 -17.32 7.45 -4.15
C TYR A 103 -18.03 6.86 -5.38
N LEU A 104 -18.98 5.94 -5.16
CA LEU A 104 -19.78 5.29 -6.19
C LEU A 104 -21.07 6.08 -6.54
N SER A 105 -21.42 7.11 -5.75
CA SER A 105 -22.61 7.93 -5.99
C SER A 105 -22.47 8.74 -7.28
N PRO A 106 -23.53 8.86 -8.10
CA PRO A 106 -23.53 9.73 -9.28
C PRO A 106 -23.28 11.21 -8.93
N GLU A 107 -23.61 11.61 -7.70
CA GLU A 107 -23.39 12.97 -7.20
C GLU A 107 -21.90 13.32 -7.07
N ARG A 108 -21.01 12.31 -7.00
CA ARG A 108 -19.57 12.52 -6.95
C ARG A 108 -19.07 13.38 -8.11
N LEU A 109 -19.59 13.13 -9.32
CA LEU A 109 -19.16 13.86 -10.51
C LEU A 109 -19.58 15.32 -10.44
N ALA A 110 -20.78 15.60 -9.92
CA ALA A 110 -21.27 16.96 -9.72
C ALA A 110 -20.50 17.71 -8.62
N ASN A 111 -19.97 16.98 -7.63
CA ASN A 111 -19.23 17.54 -6.50
C ASN A 111 -17.71 17.51 -6.70
N GLU A 112 -17.21 17.16 -7.90
CA GLU A 112 -15.78 17.03 -8.21
C GLU A 112 -15.00 16.12 -7.23
N GLY A 113 -15.71 15.16 -6.59
CA GLY A 113 -15.12 14.29 -5.58
C GLY A 113 -14.95 14.90 -4.18
N ILE A 114 -15.45 16.11 -3.92
CA ILE A 114 -15.40 16.77 -2.62
C ILE A 114 -16.67 16.47 -1.81
N PHE A 115 -16.51 16.03 -0.56
CA PHE A 115 -17.62 15.73 0.36
C PHE A 115 -17.38 16.40 1.72
N TYR A 116 -18.47 16.79 2.39
CA TYR A 116 -18.42 17.46 3.68
C TYR A 116 -18.95 16.56 4.80
N PRO A 117 -18.45 16.72 6.05
CA PRO A 117 -19.05 16.09 7.21
C PRO A 117 -20.51 16.53 7.39
N ALA A 118 -21.35 15.63 7.88
CA ALA A 118 -22.74 15.96 8.20
C ALA A 118 -22.78 17.10 9.24
N GLY A 119 -23.37 18.24 8.88
CA GLY A 119 -23.47 19.44 9.73
C GLY A 119 -22.45 20.55 9.45
N ALA A 120 -21.60 20.42 8.43
CA ALA A 120 -20.78 21.52 7.94
C ALA A 120 -21.60 22.43 7.00
N LEU A 121 -22.46 23.27 7.58
CA LEU A 121 -23.08 24.46 6.96
C LEU A 121 -22.95 25.63 7.92
#